data_AF-A0A8T5MQ23-F1
#
_entry.id   AF-A0A8T5MQ23-F1
#
_cell.length_a   1.000
_cell.length_b   1.000
_cell.length_c   1.000
_cell.angle_alpha   90.00
_cell.angle_beta   90.00
_cell.angle_gamma   90.00
#
_symmetry.space_group_name_H-M   'P 1'
#
loop_
_entity.id
_entity.type
_entity.pdbx_description
1 polymer ?
#
loop_
_entity_poly.entity_id
_entity_poly.type
_entity_poly.pdbx_seq_one_letter_code
_entity_poly.pdbx_strand_id
1 'polypeptide(L)'
;KIQIQGGKIEIKEPKILTREGEKISEGASAMLSKLGIMPFTIGFLPISSYDSKENKIYTEIKIDREEATREIKELFWSALAFAVKIGLFNSTTIPVLIQKASSHERRIIKVLTGEPDEIPAPAEEKKDEIPQEKKEEKTANSAEGLASLFG
;
A
#
# COMPACT_ATOMS: atom_id res chain seq x y z
N LYS A 1 -5.63 -2.03 -29.08
CA LYS A 1 -5.82 -1.44 -30.44
C LYS A 1 -5.96 0.08 -30.32
N ILE A 2 -5.48 0.87 -31.28
CA ILE A 2 -5.65 2.33 -31.33
C ILE A 2 -6.75 2.70 -32.33
N GLN A 3 -7.62 3.65 -31.97
CA GLN A 3 -8.65 4.18 -32.86
C GLN A 3 -8.72 5.70 -32.75
N ILE A 4 -9.08 6.35 -33.85
CA ILE A 4 -9.37 7.79 -33.88
C ILE A 4 -10.87 7.97 -33.59
N GLN A 5 -11.21 8.67 -32.52
CA GLN A 5 -12.58 9.07 -32.18
C GLN A 5 -12.62 10.60 -32.05
N GLY A 6 -13.44 11.27 -32.85
CA GLY A 6 -13.60 12.73 -32.79
C GLY A 6 -12.31 13.54 -33.01
N GLY A 7 -11.38 13.01 -33.82
CA GLY A 7 -10.07 13.65 -34.07
C GLY A 7 -9.01 13.42 -32.98
N LYS A 8 -9.32 12.66 -31.92
CA LYS A 8 -8.38 12.27 -30.87
C LYS A 8 -7.99 10.79 -31.02
N ILE A 9 -6.73 10.48 -30.71
CA ILE A 9 -6.22 9.10 -30.69
C ILE A 9 -6.56 8.51 -29.33
N GLU A 10 -7.27 7.38 -29.33
CA GLU A 10 -7.68 6.67 -28.11
C GLU A 10 -7.17 5.22 -28.13
N ILE A 11 -6.77 4.73 -26.96
CA ILE A 11 -6.33 3.35 -26.74
C ILE A 11 -7.55 2.53 -26.30
N LYS A 12 -8.04 1.63 -27.16
CA LYS A 12 -9.25 0.83 -26.86
C LYS A 12 -9.00 -0.34 -25.92
N GLU A 13 -7.80 -0.89 -25.95
CA GLU A 13 -7.44 -2.12 -25.23
C GLU A 13 -5.97 -2.05 -24.80
N PRO A 14 -5.65 -2.38 -23.53
CA PRO A 14 -4.27 -2.49 -23.06
C PRO A 14 -3.57 -3.67 -23.76
N LYS A 15 -2.28 -3.50 -24.04
CA LYS A 15 -1.45 -4.54 -24.66
C LYS A 15 -0.05 -4.51 -24.06
N ILE A 16 0.51 -5.68 -23.80
CA ILE A 16 1.91 -5.84 -23.41
C ILE A 16 2.79 -5.43 -24.61
N LEU A 17 3.64 -4.42 -24.41
CA LEU A 17 4.53 -3.89 -25.45
C LEU A 17 5.82 -4.70 -25.59
N THR A 18 6.38 -5.15 -24.47
CA THR A 18 7.61 -5.95 -24.39
C THR A 18 7.57 -6.80 -23.12
N ARG A 19 8.33 -7.89 -23.07
CA ARG A 19 8.56 -8.64 -21.83
C ARG A 19 9.87 -8.22 -21.17
N GLU A 20 10.06 -8.67 -19.94
CA GLU A 20 11.31 -8.46 -19.20
C GLU A 20 12.50 -9.05 -19.98
N GLY A 21 13.59 -8.27 -20.10
CA GLY A 21 14.80 -8.65 -20.84
C GLY A 21 14.72 -8.48 -22.37
N GLU A 22 13.55 -8.19 -22.94
CA GLU A 22 13.42 -7.91 -24.37
C GLU A 22 13.79 -6.45 -24.69
N LYS A 23 14.37 -6.23 -25.87
CA LYS A 23 14.74 -4.87 -26.33
C LYS A 23 13.49 -4.07 -26.69
N ILE A 24 13.37 -2.88 -26.12
CA ILE A 24 12.33 -1.91 -26.49
C ILE A 24 12.74 -1.20 -27.79
N SER A 25 11.83 -1.12 -28.75
CA SER A 25 12.07 -0.37 -29.99
C SER A 25 12.00 1.14 -29.76
N GLU A 26 12.79 1.90 -30.51
CA GLU A 26 12.87 3.36 -30.40
C GLU A 26 11.49 4.03 -30.58
N GLY A 27 10.71 3.58 -31.56
CA GLY A 27 9.36 4.08 -31.79
C GLY A 27 8.41 3.85 -30.62
N ALA A 28 8.49 2.67 -29.96
CA ALA A 28 7.68 2.38 -28.77
C ALA A 28 8.09 3.24 -27.58
N SER A 29 9.40 3.42 -27.34
CA SER A 29 9.91 4.29 -26.29
C SER A 29 9.49 5.74 -26.50
N ALA A 30 9.62 6.26 -27.72
CA ALA A 30 9.25 7.64 -28.04
C ALA A 30 7.73 7.88 -27.86
N MET A 31 6.90 6.89 -28.21
CA MET A 31 5.45 6.96 -27.97
C MET A 31 5.12 7.00 -26.48
N LEU A 32 5.72 6.12 -25.66
CA LEU A 32 5.51 6.08 -24.22
C LEU A 32 5.91 7.40 -23.54
N SER A 33 7.06 7.96 -23.91
CA SER A 33 7.52 9.26 -23.39
C SER A 33 6.56 10.40 -23.74
N LYS A 34 6.01 10.42 -24.97
CA LYS A 34 5.00 11.41 -25.38
C LYS A 34 3.69 11.29 -24.62
N LEU A 35 3.33 10.08 -24.21
CA LEU A 35 2.16 9.82 -23.36
C LEU A 35 2.46 10.04 -21.86
N GLY A 36 3.69 10.36 -21.48
CA GLY A 36 4.11 10.53 -20.09
C GLY A 36 4.18 9.23 -19.29
N ILE A 37 4.28 8.08 -19.97
CA ILE A 37 4.31 6.76 -19.33
C ILE A 37 5.77 6.37 -19.05
N MET A 38 6.14 6.27 -17.77
CA MET A 38 7.47 5.85 -17.30
C MET A 38 7.37 4.47 -16.64
N PRO A 39 7.62 3.37 -17.38
CA PRO A 39 7.30 2.01 -16.92
C PRO A 39 8.28 1.44 -15.89
N PHE A 40 9.44 2.05 -15.67
CA PHE A 40 10.43 1.61 -14.69
C PHE A 40 11.22 2.81 -14.15
N THR A 41 11.76 2.65 -12.94
CA THR A 41 12.65 3.63 -12.30
C THR A 41 14.09 3.36 -12.70
N ILE A 42 14.83 4.42 -13.02
CA ILE A 42 16.27 4.35 -13.30
C ILE A 42 16.99 4.88 -12.07
N GLY A 43 18.03 4.17 -11.62
CA GLY A 43 18.82 4.56 -10.46
C GLY A 43 20.17 3.86 -10.42
N PHE A 44 20.93 4.13 -9.37
CA PHE A 44 22.21 3.47 -9.12
C PHE A 44 22.01 2.36 -8.09
N LEU A 45 22.47 1.15 -8.44
CA LEU A 45 22.60 0.05 -7.49
C LEU A 45 24.06 0.01 -7.00
N PRO A 46 24.34 0.46 -5.76
CA PRO A 46 25.71 0.46 -5.25
C PRO A 46 26.21 -0.98 -5.07
N ILE A 47 27.35 -1.30 -5.65
CA ILE A 47 27.98 -2.63 -5.53
C ILE A 47 28.77 -2.73 -4.22
N SER A 48 29.43 -1.64 -3.82
CA SER A 48 30.17 -1.59 -2.56
C SER A 48 30.26 -0.16 -2.05
N SER A 49 30.42 -0.02 -0.73
CA SER A 49 30.72 1.24 -0.06
C SER A 49 31.85 1.02 0.94
N TYR A 50 32.68 2.04 1.09
CA TYR A 50 33.73 2.07 2.10
C TYR A 50 33.39 3.15 3.12
N ASP A 51 33.31 2.76 4.39
CA ASP A 51 33.15 3.70 5.49
C ASP A 51 34.51 4.08 6.07
N SER A 52 34.93 5.32 5.77
CA SER A 52 36.20 5.88 6.23
C SER A 52 36.32 6.05 7.76
N LYS A 53 35.20 6.10 8.50
CA LYS A 53 35.22 6.27 9.97
C LYS A 53 35.41 4.93 10.66
N GLU A 54 34.69 3.91 10.19
CA GLU A 54 34.78 2.56 10.75
C GLU A 54 35.87 1.70 10.09
N ASN A 55 36.49 2.20 9.01
CA ASN A 55 37.47 1.48 8.19
C ASN A 55 36.93 0.13 7.71
N LYS A 56 35.66 0.11 7.29
CA LYS A 56 34.92 -1.08 6.85
C LYS A 56 34.48 -0.97 5.40
N ILE A 57 34.52 -2.10 4.70
CA ILE A 57 34.01 -2.23 3.34
C ILE A 57 32.73 -3.05 3.41
N TYR A 58 31.67 -2.51 2.83
CA TYR A 58 30.40 -3.20 2.65
C TYR A 58 30.30 -3.65 1.19
N THR A 59 30.25 -4.95 0.95
CA THR A 59 30.19 -5.54 -0.41
C THR A 59 28.79 -6.06 -0.78
N GLU A 60 27.91 -6.25 0.21
CA GLU A 60 26.57 -6.81 0.02
C GLU A 60 25.51 -5.78 0.41
N ILE A 61 25.50 -4.65 -0.30
CA ILE A 61 24.59 -3.54 0.00
C ILE A 61 23.23 -3.84 -0.63
N LYS A 62 22.32 -4.36 0.20
CA LYS A 62 20.90 -4.48 -0.16
C LYS A 62 20.13 -3.29 0.44
N ILE A 63 19.72 -2.35 -0.41
CA ILE A 63 18.89 -1.21 0.00
C ILE A 63 17.44 -1.53 -0.33
N ASP A 64 16.71 -2.03 0.66
CA ASP A 64 15.26 -2.20 0.59
C ASP A 64 14.60 -1.46 1.75
N ARG A 65 14.03 -0.29 1.44
CA ARG A 65 13.38 0.56 2.44
C ARG A 65 12.07 -0.04 2.94
N GLU A 66 11.35 -0.74 2.07
CA GLU A 66 10.04 -1.31 2.39
C GLU A 66 10.21 -2.51 3.30
N GLU A 67 11.14 -3.42 2.97
CA GLU A 67 11.52 -4.56 3.79
C GLU A 67 12.00 -4.11 5.17
N ALA A 68 12.95 -3.17 5.24
CA ALA A 68 13.46 -2.67 6.52
C ALA A 68 12.34 -2.05 7.38
N THR A 69 11.41 -1.32 6.77
CA THR A 69 10.28 -0.73 7.49
C THR A 69 9.33 -1.79 8.03
N ARG A 70 9.08 -2.85 7.26
CA ARG A 70 8.28 -4.00 7.69
C ARG A 70 8.93 -4.72 8.86
N GLU A 71 10.22 -5.03 8.76
CA GLU A 71 10.97 -5.72 9.81
C GLU A 71 10.96 -4.94 11.12
N ILE A 72 11.18 -3.63 11.09
CA ILE A 72 11.12 -2.78 12.30
C ILE A 72 9.75 -2.83 12.95
N LYS A 73 8.66 -2.81 12.17
CA LYS A 73 7.29 -2.93 12.70
C LYS A 73 7.06 -4.29 13.34
N GLU A 74 7.50 -5.37 12.70
CA GLU A 74 7.36 -6.74 13.24
C GLU A 74 8.12 -6.91 14.55
N LEU A 75 9.36 -6.42 14.59
CA LEU A 75 10.19 -6.42 15.79
C LEU A 75 9.55 -5.60 16.92
N PHE A 76 8.95 -4.45 16.60
CA PHE A 76 8.20 -3.65 17.57
C PHE A 76 7.04 -4.44 18.18
N TRP A 77 6.21 -5.11 17.37
CA TRP A 77 5.09 -5.91 17.88
C TRP A 77 5.55 -7.09 18.74
N SER A 78 6.63 -7.75 18.35
CA SER A 78 7.25 -8.82 19.14
C SER A 78 7.73 -8.31 20.50
N ALA A 79 8.46 -7.18 20.50
CA ALA A 79 8.94 -6.54 21.71
C ALA A 79 7.79 -6.04 22.61
N LEU A 80 6.72 -5.49 22.02
CA LEU A 80 5.54 -5.03 22.75
C LEU A 80 4.82 -6.21 23.42
N ALA A 81 4.62 -7.32 22.71
CA ALA A 81 4.01 -8.52 23.28
C ALA A 81 4.84 -9.07 24.45
N PHE A 82 6.17 -9.04 24.34
CA PHE A 82 7.07 -9.39 25.43
C PHE A 82 6.94 -8.43 26.62
N ALA A 83 6.96 -7.11 26.39
CA ALA A 83 6.82 -6.09 27.42
C ALA A 83 5.51 -6.21 28.21
N VAL A 84 4.41 -6.50 27.51
CA VAL A 84 3.09 -6.73 28.13
C VAL A 84 3.09 -8.02 28.98
N LYS A 85 3.77 -9.07 28.55
CA LYS A 85 3.88 -10.34 29.30
C LYS A 85 4.65 -10.17 30.61
N ILE A 86 5.73 -9.38 30.61
CA ILE A 86 6.51 -9.11 31.82
C ILE A 86 5.87 -8.03 32.72
N GLY A 87 4.76 -7.44 32.31
CA GLY A 87 4.08 -6.40 33.09
C GLY A 87 4.85 -5.07 33.16
N LEU A 88 5.59 -4.72 32.10
CA LEU A 88 6.29 -3.44 32.04
C LEU A 88 5.28 -2.30 31.94
N PHE A 89 5.37 -1.29 32.81
CA PHE A 89 4.48 -0.13 32.83
C PHE A 89 5.14 1.09 32.19
N ASN A 90 4.64 1.48 31.02
CA ASN A 90 5.03 2.71 30.34
C ASN A 90 3.87 3.24 29.48
N SER A 91 4.06 4.39 28.85
CA SER A 91 3.04 5.04 28.02
C SER A 91 2.53 4.18 26.85
N THR A 92 3.34 3.25 26.34
CA THR A 92 2.99 2.36 25.22
C THR A 92 2.26 1.10 25.70
N THR A 93 2.66 0.53 26.83
CA THR A 93 2.12 -0.75 27.32
C THR A 93 0.85 -0.59 28.15
N ILE A 94 0.68 0.51 28.87
CA ILE A 94 -0.50 0.76 29.72
C ILE A 94 -1.82 0.63 28.95
N PRO A 95 -1.99 1.29 27.77
CA PRO A 95 -3.23 1.14 26.99
C PRO A 95 -3.52 -0.31 26.60
N VAL A 96 -2.48 -1.05 26.19
CA VAL A 96 -2.59 -2.45 25.77
C VAL A 96 -2.94 -3.35 26.96
N LEU A 97 -2.37 -3.09 28.14
CA LEU A 97 -2.68 -3.82 29.36
C LEU A 97 -4.14 -3.62 29.80
N ILE A 98 -4.66 -2.39 29.71
CA ILE A 98 -6.06 -2.09 30.01
C ILE A 98 -6.99 -2.81 29.01
N GLN A 99 -6.69 -2.74 27.70
CA GLN A 99 -7.45 -3.45 26.67
C GLN A 99 -7.46 -4.96 26.89
N LYS A 100 -6.31 -5.53 27.30
CA LYS A 100 -6.20 -6.94 27.65
C LYS A 100 -7.08 -7.28 28.87
N ALA A 101 -7.09 -6.44 29.90
CA ALA A 101 -7.94 -6.63 31.07
C ALA A 101 -9.43 -6.60 30.70
N SER A 102 -9.87 -5.61 29.91
CA SER A 102 -11.25 -5.53 29.42
C SER A 102 -11.64 -6.73 28.56
N SER A 103 -10.70 -7.27 27.79
CA SER A 103 -10.93 -8.48 26.99
C SER A 103 -11.12 -9.72 27.88
N HIS A 104 -10.36 -9.83 28.97
CA HIS A 104 -10.52 -10.91 29.94
C HIS A 104 -11.83 -10.79 30.73
N GLU A 105 -12.19 -9.59 31.16
CA GLU A 105 -13.48 -9.30 31.81
C GLU A 105 -14.66 -9.79 30.96
N ARG A 106 -14.71 -9.37 29.68
CA ARG A 106 -15.76 -9.79 28.75
C ARG A 106 -15.84 -11.31 28.59
N ARG A 107 -14.68 -11.98 28.52
CA ARG A 107 -14.64 -13.46 28.46
C ARG A 107 -15.20 -14.10 29.72
N ILE A 108 -14.83 -13.60 30.90
CA ILE A 108 -15.34 -14.12 32.17
C ILE A 108 -16.87 -13.92 32.28
N ILE A 109 -17.37 -12.74 31.89
CA ILE A 109 -18.81 -12.45 31.86
C ILE A 109 -19.54 -13.46 30.97
N LYS A 110 -19.05 -13.70 29.74
CA LYS A 110 -19.66 -14.67 28.82
C LYS A 110 -19.71 -16.10 29.39
N VAL A 111 -18.61 -16.54 30.01
CA VAL A 111 -18.57 -17.86 30.68
C VAL A 111 -19.60 -17.96 31.80
N LEU A 112 -19.84 -16.86 32.53
CA LEU A 112 -20.82 -16.81 33.62
C LEU A 112 -22.27 -16.76 33.10
N THR A 113 -22.53 -16.06 32.00
CA THR A 113 -23.87 -15.91 31.41
C THR A 113 -24.27 -17.08 30.51
N GLY A 114 -23.34 -17.99 30.17
CA GLY A 114 -23.61 -19.15 29.32
C GLY A 114 -23.84 -18.81 27.85
N GLU A 115 -23.52 -17.58 27.45
CA GLU A 115 -23.55 -17.16 26.05
C GLU A 115 -22.38 -17.83 25.31
N PRO A 116 -22.63 -18.44 24.13
CA PRO A 116 -21.56 -19.10 23.37
C PRO A 116 -20.48 -18.09 22.98
N ASP A 117 -19.22 -18.54 23.02
CA ASP A 117 -18.13 -17.81 22.41
C ASP A 117 -18.45 -17.66 20.91
N GLU A 118 -18.81 -16.45 20.50
CA GLU A 118 -18.72 -16.05 19.11
C GLU A 118 -17.25 -16.21 18.72
N ILE A 119 -16.95 -17.32 18.05
CA ILE A 119 -15.74 -17.45 17.24
C ILE A 119 -15.78 -16.20 16.37
N PRO A 120 -14.82 -15.27 16.47
CA PRO A 120 -14.76 -14.19 15.51
C PRO A 120 -14.72 -14.89 14.16
N ALA A 121 -15.75 -14.65 13.34
CA ALA A 121 -15.76 -15.13 11.97
C ALA A 121 -14.38 -14.83 11.40
N PRO A 122 -13.71 -15.79 10.73
CA PRO A 122 -12.48 -15.49 10.02
C PRO A 122 -12.75 -14.20 9.27
N ALA A 123 -11.97 -13.16 9.53
CA ALA A 123 -12.03 -11.98 8.69
C ALA A 123 -11.82 -12.52 7.29
N GLU A 124 -12.88 -12.58 6.50
CA GLU A 124 -12.79 -12.88 5.09
C GLU A 124 -11.70 -11.95 4.59
N GLU A 125 -10.64 -12.54 4.04
CA GLU A 125 -9.65 -11.82 3.28
C GLU A 125 -10.43 -10.97 2.29
N LYS A 126 -10.59 -9.68 2.60
CA LYS A 126 -10.85 -8.69 1.57
C LYS A 126 -9.60 -8.71 0.72
N LYS A 127 -9.59 -9.61 -0.27
CA LYS A 127 -8.85 -9.41 -1.50
C LYS A 127 -9.10 -7.96 -1.89
N ASP A 128 -8.02 -7.21 -2.00
CA ASP A 128 -8.02 -5.88 -2.60
C ASP A 128 -8.57 -5.99 -4.02
N GLU A 129 -9.90 -5.97 -4.15
CA GLU A 129 -10.58 -5.65 -5.38
C GLU A 129 -10.48 -4.14 -5.56
N ILE A 130 -9.57 -3.77 -6.46
CA ILE A 130 -9.45 -2.48 -7.12
C ILE A 130 -10.87 -1.90 -7.34
N PRO A 131 -11.19 -0.70 -6.83
CA PRO A 131 -12.50 -0.09 -7.05
C PRO A 131 -12.75 0.13 -8.56
N GLN A 132 -13.65 -0.66 -9.13
CA GLN A 132 -14.29 -0.34 -10.40
C GLN A 132 -15.28 0.81 -10.17
N GLU A 133 -15.03 1.94 -10.83
CA GLU A 133 -15.97 3.04 -10.97
C GLU A 133 -17.30 2.53 -11.55
N LYS A 134 -18.37 2.61 -10.76
CA LYS A 134 -19.75 2.59 -11.27
C LYS A 134 -20.11 3.99 -11.75
N LYS A 135 -20.35 4.10 -13.06
CA LYS A 135 -21.16 5.16 -13.66
C LYS A 135 -22.52 5.23 -12.95
N GLU A 136 -22.80 6.35 -12.29
CA GLU A 136 -24.16 6.85 -12.11
C GLU A 136 -24.38 8.03 -13.07
N GLU A 137 -25.27 7.83 -14.03
CA GLU A 137 -25.89 8.91 -14.78
C GLU A 137 -26.72 9.77 -13.82
N LYS A 138 -26.31 11.03 -13.64
CA LYS A 138 -27.22 12.13 -13.29
C LYS A 138 -27.02 13.24 -14.31
N THR A 139 -28.00 13.36 -15.20
CA THR A 139 -28.25 14.55 -16.01
C THR A 139 -28.45 15.76 -15.09
N ALA A 140 -27.52 16.71 -15.14
CA ALA A 140 -27.70 18.04 -14.55
C ALA A 140 -27.40 19.07 -15.64
N ASN A 141 -28.40 19.89 -15.94
CA ASN A 141 -28.36 20.98 -16.91
C ASN A 141 -27.18 21.92 -16.63
N SER A 142 -26.27 22.03 -17.58
CA SER A 142 -25.07 22.88 -17.56
C SER A 142 -25.35 24.36 -17.83
N ALA A 143 -26.53 24.88 -17.47
CA ALA A 143 -26.92 26.26 -17.72
C ALA A 143 -26.87 27.17 -16.48
N GLU A 144 -26.91 26.61 -15.27
CA GLU A 144 -27.03 27.43 -14.04
C GLU A 144 -25.67 27.76 -13.38
N GLY A 145 -24.60 27.00 -13.67
CA GLY A 145 -23.28 27.22 -13.05
C GLY A 145 -22.47 28.38 -13.66
N LEU A 146 -22.74 28.77 -14.90
CA LEU A 146 -22.00 29.86 -15.57
C LEU A 146 -22.51 31.26 -15.16
N ALA A 147 -23.74 31.36 -14.66
CA ALA A 147 -24.34 32.63 -14.22
C ALA A 147 -23.79 33.11 -12.86
N SER A 148 -23.23 32.22 -12.04
CA SER A 148 -22.63 32.58 -10.74
C SER A 148 -21.17 33.01 -10.81
N LEU A 149 -20.53 32.94 -11.98
CA LEU A 149 -19.10 33.28 -12.14
C LEU A 149 -18.85 34.68 -12.73
N PHE A 150 -19.90 35.36 -13.21
CA PHE A 150 -19.83 36.70 -13.82
C PHE A 150 -20.86 37.70 -13.25
N GLY A 151 -21.42 37.40 -12.07
CA GLY A 151 -22.23 38.34 -11.28
C GLY A 151 -21.41 39.02 -10.19
#